data_AF-A0A822H9V0-F1
#
_entry.id   AF-A0A822H9V0-F1
#
_cell.length_a   1.000
_cell.length_b   1.000
_cell.length_c   1.000
_cell.angle_alpha   90.00
_cell.angle_beta   90.00
_cell.angle_gamma   90.00
#
_symmetry.space_group_name_H-M   'P 1'
#
loop_
_entity.id
_entity.type
_entity.pdbx_description
1 polymer ?
#
loop_
_entity_poly.entity_id
_entity_poly.type
_entity_poly.pdbx_seq_one_letter_code
_entity_poly.pdbx_strand_id
1 'polypeptide(L)' 'MVMNIASGMRRIHEHRMIHRDIRPDNILVNENYVAKIGDIRIARVIDPLNQQTQIGC' A
#
# COMPACT_ATOMS: atom_id res chain seq x y z
N MET A 1 -6.47 -14.77 -2.90
CA MET A 1 -6.66 -13.65 -1.95
C MET A 1 -5.37 -13.22 -1.25
N VAL A 2 -4.82 -13.96 -0.27
CA VAL A 2 -3.62 -13.53 0.49
C VAL A 2 -2.40 -13.28 -0.42
N MET A 3 -2.17 -14.16 -1.42
CA MET A 3 -1.10 -13.96 -2.40
C MET A 3 -1.25 -12.67 -3.21
N ASN A 4 -2.48 -12.24 -3.49
CA ASN A 4 -2.71 -10.99 -4.22
C ASN A 4 -2.35 -9.79 -3.34
N ILE A 5 -2.70 -9.84 -2.04
CA ILE A 5 -2.32 -8.82 -1.06
C ILE A 5 -0.79 -8.75 -0.92
N ALA A 6 -0.13 -9.89 -0.74
CA ALA A 6 1.33 -9.94 -0.62
C ALA A 6 2.04 -9.40 -1.88
N SER A 7 1.57 -9.79 -3.07
CA SER A 7 2.11 -9.29 -4.34
C SER A 7 1.86 -7.78 -4.52
N GLY A 8 0.68 -7.29 -4.13
CA GLY A 8 0.38 -5.86 -4.13
C GLY A 8 1.27 -5.07 -3.18
N MET A 9 1.51 -5.57 -1.96
CA MET A 9 2.42 -4.92 -1.01
C MET A 9 3.86 -4.87 -1.50
N ARG A 10 4.34 -5.96 -2.10
CA ARG A 10 5.65 -5.95 -2.77
C ARG A 10 5.71 -4.84 -3.82
N ARG A 11 4.67 -4.70 -4.66
CA ARG A 11 4.62 -3.66 -5.68
C ARG A 11 4.64 -2.25 -5.10
N ILE A 12 3.94 -2.00 -3.99
CA ILE A 12 3.98 -0.72 -3.28
C ILE A 12 5.39 -0.42 -2.79
N HIS A 13 6.08 -1.41 -2.19
CA HIS A 13 7.43 -1.25 -1.68
C HIS A 13 8.48 -1.06 -2.79
N GLU A 14 8.31 -1.69 -3.96
CA GLU A 14 9.15 -1.47 -5.15
C GLU A 14 9.14 0.00 -5.60
N HIS A 15 8.04 0.72 -5.37
CA HIS A 15 7.92 2.16 -5.64
C HIS A 15 8.42 3.02 -4.46
N ARG A 16 9.14 2.42 -3.51
CA ARG A 16 9.61 3.06 -2.27
C ARG A 16 8.48 3.72 -1.50
N MET A 17 7.28 3.14 -1.50
CA MET A 17 6.15 3.64 -0.74
C MET A 17 5.84 2.73 0.45
N ILE A 18 5.36 3.31 1.54
CA ILE A 18 4.75 2.58 2.66
C ILE A 18 3.25 2.88 2.66
N HIS A 19 2.40 1.85 2.62
CA HIS A 19 0.93 2.01 2.61
C HIS A 19 0.37 2.57 3.93
N ARG A 20 0.87 2.07 5.06
CA ARG A 20 0.52 2.44 6.45
C ARG A 20 -0.92 2.15 6.92
N ASP A 21 -1.88 1.89 6.03
CA ASP A 21 -3.27 1.53 6.41
C ASP A 21 -3.73 0.19 5.82
N ILE A 22 -3.03 -0.90 6.15
CA ILE A 22 -3.43 -2.24 5.68
C ILE A 22 -4.47 -2.82 6.63
N ARG A 23 -5.73 -2.81 6.16
CA ARG A 23 -6.91 -3.33 6.86
C ARG A 23 -7.93 -3.86 5.85
N PRO A 24 -8.85 -4.76 6.26
CA PRO A 24 -9.82 -5.37 5.34
C PRO A 24 -10.66 -4.36 4.55
N ASP A 25 -11.03 -3.22 5.16
CA ASP A 25 -11.78 -2.14 4.51
C ASP A 25 -11.07 -1.58 3.25
N ASN A 26 -9.74 -1.68 3.20
CA ASN A 26 -8.89 -1.21 2.11
C ASN A 26 -8.49 -2.33 1.13
N ILE A 27 -9.06 -3.53 1.27
CA ILE A 27 -8.85 -4.64 0.34
C ILE A 27 -10.08 -4.78 -0.56
N LEU A 28 -9.93 -4.35 -1.80
CA LEU A 28 -10.98 -4.47 -2.83
C LEU A 28 -10.94 -5.87 -3.43
N VAL A 29 -12.09 -6.52 -3.54
CA VAL A 29 -12.22 -7.86 -4.14
C VAL A 29 -13.22 -7.78 -5.28
N ASN A 30 -12.85 -8.34 -6.44
CA ASN A 30 -13.76 -8.44 -7.59
C ASN A 30 -14.50 -9.78 -7.62
N GLU A 31 -15.40 -9.95 -8.59
CA GLU A 31 -16.21 -11.17 -8.79
C GLU A 31 -15.38 -12.45 -9.01
N ASN A 32 -14.12 -12.30 -9.43
CA ASN A 32 -13.18 -13.40 -9.64
C ASN A 32 -12.31 -13.70 -8.40
N TYR A 33 -12.68 -13.17 -7.22
CA TYR A 33 -11.93 -13.33 -5.96
C TYR A 33 -10.47 -12.82 -6.01
N VAL A 34 -10.19 -11.88 -6.91
CA VAL A 34 -8.90 -11.20 -6.99
C VAL A 34 -8.90 -10.01 -6.04
N ALA A 35 -7.99 -10.05 -5.06
CA ALA A 35 -7.79 -8.95 -4.11
C ALA A 35 -6.85 -7.87 -4.68
N LYS A 36 -7.16 -6.59 -4.44
CA LYS A 36 -6.33 -5.42 -4.72
C LYS A 36 -6.27 -4.51 -3.49
N ILE A 37 -5.12 -3.90 -3.26
CA ILE A 37 -4.93 -2.94 -2.17
C ILE A 37 -5.41 -1.56 -2.65
N GLY A 38 -6.24 -0.90 -1.85
CA GLY A 38 -6.79 0.44 -2.07
C GLY A 38 -6.52 1.38 -0.89
N ASP A 39 -6.99 2.63 -1.00
CA ASP A 39 -6.76 3.75 -0.06
C ASP A 39 -5.29 4.04 0.29
N ILE A 40 -4.62 4.75 -0.62
CA ILE A 40 -3.21 5.18 -0.50
C ILE A 40 -3.11 6.58 0.15
N ARG A 41 -4.21 7.13 0.69
CA ARG A 41 -4.25 8.52 1.16
C ARG A 41 -3.22 8.85 2.24
N ILE A 42 -2.89 7.86 3.08
CA ILE A 42 -1.84 8.02 4.10
C ILE A 42 -0.51 7.40 3.69
N ALA A 43 -0.33 6.96 2.45
CA ALA A 43 0.94 6.40 2.05
C ALA A 43 2.05 7.47 2.03
N ARG A 44 3.29 7.02 2.13
CA ARG A 44 4.47 7.89 2.13
C ARG A 44 5.55 7.30 1.25
N VAL A 45 6.14 8.14 0.40
CA VAL A 45 7.38 7.82 -0.30
C VAL A 45 8.51 7.88 0.73
N ILE A 46 9.34 6.84 0.75
CA ILE A 46 10.55 6.77 1.54
C ILE A 46 11.64 7.48 0.73
N ASP A 47 12.07 8.64 1.24
CA ASP A 47 13.32 9.25 0.79
C ASP A 47 14.47 8.63 1.62
N PRO A 48 15.40 7.88 1.01
CA PRO A 48 16.53 7.31 1.74
C PRO A 48 17.46 8.35 2.37
N LEU A 49 17.37 9.64 1.99
CA LEU A 49 18.15 10.74 2.58
C LEU A 49 17.41 11.47 3.71
N ASN A 50 16.08 11.37 3.76
CA ASN A 50 15.24 11.95 4.79
C ASN A 50 14.40 10.87 5.45
N GLN A 51 14.92 10.29 6.53
CA GLN A 51 14.14 9.39 7.41
C GLN A 51 13.05 10.13 8.21
N GLN A 52 12.77 11.40 7.91
CA GLN A 52 11.67 12.15 8.47
C GLN A 52 10.44 12.08 7.57
N THR A 53 9.34 11.60 8.13
CA THR A 53 8.06 11.52 7.45
C THR A 53 7.45 12.91 7.34
N GLN A 54 7.59 13.54 6.17
CA GLN A 54 6.90 14.80 5.90
C GLN A 54 5.40 14.53 5.71
N ILE A 55 4.60 15.24 6.50
CA ILE A 55 3.14 15.22 6.43
C ILE A 55 2.75 16.23 5.35
N GLY A 56 2.51 15.75 4.12
CA GLY A 56 1.94 16.58 3.07
C GLY A 56 0.53 17.00 3.48
N CYS A 57 0.29 18.32 3.43
CA CYS A 57 -0.96 19.01 3.73
C CYS A 57 -2.12 18.50 2.88
#